data_AF-Q0AU07-F1
#
_entry.id   AF-Q0AU07-F1
#
_cell.length_a   1.000
_cell.length_b   1.000
_cell.length_c   1.000
_cell.angle_alpha   90.00
_cell.angle_beta   90.00
_cell.angle_gamma   90.00
#
_symmetry.space_group_name_H-M   'P 1'
#
loop_
_entity.id
_entity.type
_entity.pdbx_description
1 polymer ?
#
loop_
_entity_poly.entity_id
_entity_poly.type
_entity_poly.pdbx_seq_one_letter_code
_entity_poly.pdbx_strand_id
1 'polypeptide(L)'
;MKITHERIPVNSPNLNAYIESFHSILEDECYSRHEFETFQEAYEEVNKYLDYYNNRRRHGSIGYQSPVVYYQKHQNARGKPLVA
;
A
#
# COMPACT_ATOMS: atom_id res chain seq x y z
N MET A 1 -8.35 -15.55 16.58
CA MET A 1 -7.58 -15.63 15.32
C MET A 1 -6.11 -15.82 15.69
N LYS A 2 -5.45 -16.88 15.21
CA LYS A 2 -4.01 -17.09 15.47
C LYS A 2 -3.23 -16.29 14.42
N ILE A 3 -2.53 -15.24 14.83
CA ILE A 3 -1.70 -14.43 13.94
C ILE A 3 -0.27 -14.99 14.01
N THR A 4 0.28 -15.40 12.87
CA THR A 4 1.69 -15.80 12.77
C THR A 4 2.51 -14.56 12.49
N HIS A 5 3.56 -14.34 13.29
CA HIS A 5 4.48 -13.23 13.09
C HIS A 5 5.65 -13.72 12.23
N GLU A 6 5.86 -13.07 11.08
CA GLU A 6 7.03 -13.28 10.23
C GLU A 6 7.96 -12.08 10.32
N ARG A 7 9.27 -12.34 10.36
CA ARG A 7 10.32 -11.31 10.40
C ARG A 7 11.03 -11.29 9.06
N ILE A 8 11.35 -10.10 8.57
CA ILE A 8 12.17 -9.95 7.38
C ILE A 8 13.62 -10.32 7.73
N PRO A 9 14.26 -11.27 7.01
CA PRO A 9 15.64 -11.64 7.24
C PRO A 9 16.61 -10.46 7.00
N VAL A 10 17.77 -10.51 7.66
CA VAL A 10 18.84 -9.54 7.46
C VAL A 10 19.31 -9.58 5.99
N ASN A 11 19.64 -8.41 5.43
CA ASN A 11 20.13 -8.27 4.05
C ASN A 11 19.16 -8.76 2.96
N SER A 12 17.84 -8.63 3.18
CA SER A 12 16.81 -9.01 2.21
C SER A 12 16.01 -7.81 1.70
N PRO A 13 16.63 -6.86 0.96
CA PRO A 13 15.99 -5.60 0.54
C PRO A 13 14.75 -5.82 -0.33
N ASN A 14 14.74 -6.87 -1.16
CA ASN A 14 13.59 -7.20 -2.00
C ASN A 14 12.31 -7.50 -1.22
N LEU A 15 12.43 -7.95 0.04
CA LEU A 15 11.26 -8.19 0.90
C LEU A 15 10.68 -6.88 1.46
N ASN A 16 11.49 -5.82 1.56
CA ASN A 16 11.04 -4.49 1.96
C ASN A 16 10.51 -3.65 0.79
N ALA A 17 10.94 -3.95 -0.44
CA ALA A 17 10.72 -3.09 -1.60
C ALA A 17 9.24 -2.69 -1.80
N TYR A 18 8.30 -3.59 -1.50
CA TYR A 18 6.87 -3.31 -1.61
C TYR A 18 6.37 -2.25 -0.63
N ILE A 19 6.76 -2.33 0.65
CA ILE A 19 6.33 -1.36 1.65
C ILE A 19 7.07 -0.02 1.48
N GLU A 20 8.34 -0.06 1.07
CA GLU A 20 9.13 1.13 0.76
C GLU A 20 8.52 1.89 -0.43
N SER A 21 8.14 1.20 -1.51
CA SER A 21 7.45 1.81 -2.64
C SER A 21 6.11 2.44 -2.24
N PHE A 22 5.33 1.78 -1.39
CA PHE A 22 4.09 2.36 -0.87
C PHE A 22 4.34 3.64 -0.06
N HIS A 23 5.34 3.65 0.85
CA HIS A 23 5.63 4.82 1.66
C HIS A 23 6.11 6.01 0.84
N SER A 24 6.96 5.79 -0.17
CA SER A 24 7.38 6.86 -1.09
C SER A 24 6.18 7.48 -1.81
N ILE A 25 5.23 6.65 -2.29
CA ILE A 25 3.99 7.14 -2.91
C ILE A 25 3.13 7.94 -1.92
N LEU A 26 2.99 7.45 -0.68
CA LEU A 26 2.22 8.13 0.36
C LEU A 26 2.84 9.50 0.71
N GLU A 27 4.17 9.58 0.77
CA GLU A 27 4.89 10.82 1.01
C GLU A 27 4.69 11.83 -0.13
N ASP A 28 4.87 11.39 -1.38
CA ASP A 28 4.76 12.25 -2.57
C ASP A 28 3.31 12.69 -2.88
N GLU A 29 2.33 11.83 -2.63
CA GLU A 29 0.94 12.10 -3.01
C GLU A 29 0.07 12.62 -1.86
N CYS A 30 0.44 12.35 -0.60
CA CYS A 30 -0.31 12.79 0.58
C CYS A 30 0.48 13.81 1.41
N TYR A 31 1.61 13.41 2.01
CA TYR A 31 2.29 14.26 3.01
C TYR A 31 2.86 15.54 2.42
N SER A 32 3.57 15.45 1.29
CA SER A 32 4.19 16.63 0.66
C SER A 32 3.20 17.66 0.12
N ARG A 33 1.91 17.31 0.05
CA ARG A 33 0.83 18.19 -0.48
C ARG A 33 0.04 18.90 0.60
N HIS A 34 0.31 18.61 1.88
CA HIS A 34 -0.45 19.15 2.99
C HIS A 34 0.51 19.63 4.09
N GLU A 35 0.12 20.71 4.76
CA GLU A 35 0.68 21.10 6.04
C GLU A 35 -0.37 20.77 7.10
N PHE A 36 0.05 20.15 8.21
CA PHE A 36 -0.84 19.74 9.29
C PHE A 36 -0.52 20.55 10.54
N GLU A 37 -1.54 21.19 11.12
CA GLU A 37 -1.40 21.89 12.39
C GLU A 37 -1.64 20.94 13.56
N THR A 38 -2.47 19.91 13.34
CA THR A 38 -2.81 18.91 14.37
C THR A 38 -2.66 17.48 13.88
N PHE A 39 -2.48 16.56 14.83
CA PHE A 39 -2.49 15.13 14.53
C PHE A 39 -3.83 14.66 13.96
N GLN A 40 -4.94 15.27 14.39
CA GLN A 40 -6.27 14.89 13.91
C GLN A 40 -6.42 15.19 12.41
N GLU A 41 -5.94 16.35 11.94
CA GLU A 41 -5.93 16.69 10.52
C GLU A 41 -5.10 15.70 9.71
N ALA A 42 -3.89 15.39 10.19
CA ALA A 42 -3.03 14.39 9.54
C ALA A 42 -3.73 13.02 9.47
N TYR A 43 -4.38 12.60 10.55
CA TYR A 43 -5.13 11.35 10.59
C TYR A 43 -6.28 11.34 9.59
N GLU A 44 -7.08 12.40 9.54
CA GLU A 44 -8.21 12.51 8.60
C GLU A 44 -7.75 12.48 7.15
N GLU A 45 -6.71 13.24 6.79
CA GLU A 45 -6.21 13.25 5.41
C GLU A 45 -5.53 11.95 4.99
N VAL A 46 -4.76 11.32 5.88
CA VAL A 46 -4.21 9.99 5.60
C VAL A 46 -5.32 8.97 5.37
N ASN A 47 -6.39 8.98 6.18
CA ASN A 47 -7.51 8.06 5.97
C ASN A 47 -8.23 8.31 4.64
N LYS A 48 -8.47 9.58 4.28
CA LYS A 48 -9.04 9.93 2.97
C LYS A 48 -8.14 9.47 1.82
N TYR A 49 -6.83 9.65 1.97
CA TYR A 49 -5.86 9.19 0.98
C TYR A 49 -5.82 7.67 0.89
N LEU A 50 -5.87 6.93 1.99
CA LEU A 50 -5.88 5.47 2.00
C LEU A 50 -7.14 4.90 1.33
N ASP A 51 -8.30 5.52 1.54
CA ASP A 51 -9.52 5.17 0.79
C ASP A 51 -9.32 5.38 -0.72
N TYR A 52 -8.79 6.54 -1.12
CA TYR A 52 -8.45 6.81 -2.52
C TYR A 52 -7.45 5.78 -3.07
N TYR A 53 -6.35 5.53 -2.37
CA TYR A 53 -5.29 4.61 -2.77
C TYR A 53 -5.86 3.22 -3.02
N ASN A 54 -6.64 2.68 -2.08
CA ASN A 54 -7.15 1.32 -2.15
C ASN A 54 -8.27 1.15 -3.18
N ASN A 55 -9.19 2.12 -3.25
CA ASN A 55 -10.42 1.96 -4.02
C ASN A 55 -10.34 2.58 -5.43
N ARG A 56 -9.50 3.60 -5.64
CA ARG A 56 -9.55 4.45 -6.84
C ARG A 56 -8.21 4.66 -7.56
N ARG A 57 -7.08 4.69 -6.86
CA ARG A 57 -5.77 4.97 -7.46
C ARG A 57 -5.40 3.90 -8.49
N ARG A 58 -5.10 4.33 -9.71
CA ARG A 58 -4.70 3.43 -10.81
C ARG A 58 -3.22 3.11 -10.67
N HIS A 59 -2.88 1.82 -10.60
CA HIS A 59 -1.50 1.40 -10.41
C HIS A 59 -0.97 0.67 -11.66
N GLY A 60 0.13 1.19 -12.22
CA GLY A 60 0.65 0.76 -13.53
C GLY A 60 1.03 -0.72 -13.58
N SER A 61 1.71 -1.23 -12.54
CA SER A 61 2.13 -2.64 -12.48
C SER A 61 0.97 -3.65 -12.38
N ILE A 62 -0.24 -3.21 -12.06
CA ILE A 62 -1.44 -4.06 -11.95
C ILE A 62 -2.47 -3.73 -13.02
N GLY A 63 -2.01 -3.28 -14.19
CA GLY A 63 -2.86 -3.01 -15.35
C GLY A 63 -3.81 -1.84 -15.14
N TYR A 64 -3.37 -0.81 -14.41
CA TYR A 64 -4.13 0.41 -14.12
C TYR A 64 -5.45 0.18 -13.37
N GLN A 65 -5.53 -0.91 -12.60
CA GLN A 65 -6.63 -1.20 -11.68
C GLN A 65 -6.33 -0.58 -10.31
N SER A 66 -7.37 -0.43 -9.48
CA SER A 66 -7.17 -0.11 -8.07
C SER A 66 -6.76 -1.36 -7.28
N PRO A 67 -6.00 -1.20 -6.17
CA PRO A 67 -5.55 -2.30 -5.33
C PRO A 67 -6.69 -3.25 -4.91
N VAL A 68 -7.86 -2.72 -4.53
CA VAL A 68 -9.00 -3.55 -4.13
C VAL A 68 -9.54 -4.39 -5.28
N VAL A 69 -9.67 -3.82 -6.49
CA VAL A 69 -10.12 -4.56 -7.67
C VAL A 69 -9.14 -5.66 -8.03
N TYR A 70 -7.84 -5.35 -8.02
CA TYR A 70 -6.80 -6.34 -8.27
C TYR A 70 -6.83 -7.45 -7.22
N TYR A 71 -6.88 -7.08 -5.93
CA TYR A 71 -6.98 -8.04 -4.85
C TYR A 71 -8.17 -8.97 -5.07
N GLN A 72 -9.39 -8.44 -5.24
CA GLN A 72 -10.62 -9.20 -5.51
C GLN A 72 -10.50 -10.20 -6.65
N LYS A 73 -9.88 -9.81 -7.78
CA LYS A 73 -9.67 -10.72 -8.91
C LYS A 73 -8.71 -11.87 -8.58
N HIS A 74 -7.74 -11.62 -7.70
CA HIS A 74 -6.69 -12.56 -7.33
C HIS A 74 -6.94 -13.28 -5.99
N GLN A 75 -8.02 -12.98 -5.26
CA GLN A 75 -8.37 -13.65 -3.99
C GLN A 75 -8.59 -15.16 -4.13
N ASN A 76 -8.93 -15.62 -5.33
CA ASN A 76 -9.15 -17.02 -5.67
C ASN A 76 -7.88 -17.75 -6.18
N ALA A 77 -6.79 -17.01 -6.42
CA ALA A 77 -5.53 -17.54 -6.94
C ALA A 77 -4.48 -17.81 -5.83
N ARG A 78 -4.93 -18.00 -4.57
CA ARG A 78 -4.08 -18.32 -3.41
C ARG A 78 -3.22 -19.55 -3.71
N GLY A 79 -2.02 -19.32 -4.24
CA GLY A 79 -1.12 -20.40 -4.67
C GLY A 79 -0.07 -20.00 -5.69
N LYS A 80 -0.17 -18.85 -6.36
CA LYS A 80 0.93 -18.35 -7.21
C LYS A 80 1.54 -17.09 -6.61
N PRO A 81 2.86 -17.08 -6.32
CA PRO A 81 3.53 -15.87 -5.87
C PRO A 81 3.39 -14.80 -6.95
N LEU A 82 3.21 -13.56 -6.52
CA LEU A 82 3.44 -12.40 -7.37
C LEU A 82 4.94 -12.41 -7.70
N VAL A 83 5.27 -12.81 -8.92
CA VAL A 83 6.63 -12.68 -9.47
C VAL A 83 6.84 -11.21 -9.84
N ALA A 84 7.83 -10.60 -9.21
CA ALA A 84 8.40 -9.32 -9.62
C ALA A 84 9.24 -9.51 -10.89
#